data_AF-A0A9W7IVX6-F1
#
_entry.id   AF-A0A9W7IVX6-F1
#
_cell.length_a   1.000
_cell.length_b   1.000
_cell.length_c   1.000
_cell.angle_alpha   90.00
_cell.angle_beta   90.00
_cell.angle_gamma   90.00
#
_symmetry.space_group_name_H-M   'P 1'
#
loop_
_entity.id
_entity.type
_entity.pdbx_description
1 polymer ?
#
loop_
_entity_poly.entity_id
_entity_poly.type
_entity_poly.pdbx_seq_one_letter_code
_entity_poly.pdbx_strand_id
1 'polypeptide(L)'
;MASSALNQKSSFHTRSNSLPSRPHPLIPQIDEHLCRLKSNEAAPSSSSSIPEKLNGLRDLYELVDSWLQLPSTQNSLAQNCNHNELLNGSLRLLDVCGLAKDALLQAKEDTQQLQSVFRRRRGDDAGFVNEAKCHRLIFSNPIRAALASLDGANQP
;
A
#
# COMPACT_ATOMS: atom_id res chain seq x y z
N MET A 1 12.41 3.24 57.47
CA MET A 1 11.64 3.24 56.20
C MET A 1 12.29 2.25 55.25
N ALA A 2 11.48 1.38 54.64
CA ALA A 2 11.90 0.10 54.07
C ALA A 2 12.48 0.22 52.65
N SER A 3 13.61 -0.42 52.45
CA SER A 3 14.21 -0.72 51.15
C SER A 3 13.29 -1.69 50.39
N SER A 4 12.78 -1.29 49.22
CA SER A 4 11.93 -2.16 48.39
C SER A 4 12.71 -2.67 47.19
N ALA A 5 12.76 -3.99 47.08
CA ALA A 5 13.60 -4.77 46.19
C ALA A 5 13.08 -4.84 44.74
N LEU A 6 14.04 -5.02 43.83
CA LEU A 6 13.99 -5.71 42.53
C LEU A 6 12.65 -5.68 41.77
N ASN A 7 12.54 -4.80 40.77
CA ASN A 7 11.61 -4.99 39.65
C ASN A 7 12.39 -5.61 38.48
N GLN A 8 12.69 -6.91 38.57
CA GLN A 8 13.15 -7.69 37.43
C GLN A 8 11.95 -7.95 36.51
N LYS A 9 11.74 -7.04 35.54
CA LYS A 9 10.87 -7.31 34.40
C LYS A 9 11.55 -8.39 33.55
N SER A 10 11.11 -9.63 33.70
CA SER A 10 11.43 -10.70 32.75
C SER A 10 10.83 -10.31 31.41
N SER A 11 11.68 -9.83 30.51
CA SER A 11 11.40 -9.68 29.09
C SER A 11 11.06 -11.06 28.53
N PHE A 12 9.77 -11.40 28.46
CA PHE A 12 9.30 -12.54 27.68
C PHE A 12 9.46 -12.18 26.20
N HIS A 13 10.64 -12.48 25.66
CA HIS A 13 10.92 -12.37 24.24
C HIS A 13 10.31 -13.59 23.56
N THR A 14 9.04 -13.48 23.15
CA THR A 14 8.39 -14.46 22.30
C THR A 14 9.08 -14.41 20.93
N ARG A 15 10.11 -15.23 20.74
CA ARG A 15 10.73 -15.44 19.44
C ARG A 15 9.83 -16.35 18.63
N SER A 16 9.17 -15.78 17.62
CA SER A 16 8.42 -16.53 16.62
C SER A 16 9.40 -17.43 15.86
N ASN A 17 9.33 -18.74 16.07
CA ASN A 17 9.99 -19.70 15.18
C ASN A 17 9.10 -19.90 13.95
N SER A 18 9.36 -19.15 12.89
CA SER A 18 8.84 -19.52 11.57
C SER A 18 9.63 -20.73 11.09
N LEU A 19 9.02 -21.91 11.17
CA LEU A 19 9.56 -23.08 10.47
C LEU A 19 9.47 -22.81 8.96
N PRO A 20 10.44 -23.26 8.16
CA PRO A 20 10.32 -23.18 6.71
C PRO A 20 9.05 -23.91 6.28
N SER A 21 8.16 -23.19 5.58
CA SER A 21 6.96 -23.80 5.01
C SER A 21 7.39 -24.93 4.08
N ARG A 22 7.01 -26.16 4.41
CA ARG A 22 7.25 -27.29 3.53
C ARG A 22 6.46 -27.04 2.24
N PRO A 23 7.10 -27.01 1.06
CA PRO A 23 6.37 -26.83 -0.19
C PRO A 23 5.36 -27.96 -0.35
N HIS A 24 4.18 -27.60 -0.86
CA HIS A 24 3.12 -28.57 -1.10
C HIS A 24 3.61 -29.65 -2.08
N PRO A 25 3.31 -30.95 -1.86
CA PRO A 25 3.82 -32.06 -2.67
C PRO A 25 3.54 -31.97 -4.17
N LEU A 26 2.57 -31.16 -4.61
CA LEU A 26 2.33 -30.92 -6.04
C LEU A 26 3.42 -30.05 -6.68
N ILE A 27 4.09 -29.16 -5.94
CA ILE A 27 5.10 -28.24 -6.51
C ILE A 27 6.29 -29.02 -7.13
N PRO A 28 6.90 -30.00 -6.43
CA PRO A 28 7.91 -30.86 -7.04
C PRO A 28 7.40 -31.67 -8.24
N GLN A 29 6.12 -32.08 -8.25
CA GLN A 29 5.53 -32.83 -9.37
C GLN A 29 5.35 -31.95 -10.61
N ILE A 30 4.93 -30.69 -10.45
CA ILE A 30 4.88 -29.72 -11.56
C ILE A 30 6.27 -29.56 -12.17
N ASP A 31 7.29 -29.40 -11.33
CA ASP A 31 8.67 -29.16 -11.75
C ASP A 31 9.26 -30.38 -12.49
N GLU A 32 8.97 -31.59 -12.01
CA GLU A 32 9.34 -32.83 -12.68
C GLU A 32 8.69 -32.96 -14.06
N HIS A 33 7.39 -32.69 -14.18
CA HIS A 33 6.67 -32.72 -15.46
C HIS A 33 7.21 -31.68 -16.46
N LEU A 34 7.53 -30.48 -15.99
CA LEU A 34 8.19 -29.44 -16.80
C LEU A 34 9.59 -29.87 -17.27
N CYS A 35 10.40 -30.45 -16.39
CA CYS A 35 11.73 -30.96 -16.72
C CYS A 35 11.67 -32.07 -17.77
N ARG A 36 10.69 -32.98 -17.66
CA ARG A 36 10.45 -34.06 -18.63
C ARG A 36 10.03 -33.50 -20.00
N LEU A 37 9.08 -32.56 -20.03
CA LEU A 37 8.64 -31.90 -21.26
C LEU A 37 9.79 -31.17 -21.96
N LYS A 38 10.64 -30.46 -21.20
CA LYS A 38 11.82 -29.74 -21.72
C LYS A 38 12.87 -30.70 -22.29
N SER A 39 13.11 -31.83 -21.62
CA SER A 39 14.08 -32.85 -22.07
C SER A 39 13.67 -33.51 -23.39
N ASN A 40 12.36 -33.67 -23.63
CA ASN A 40 11.80 -34.22 -24.87
C ASN A 40 11.90 -33.29 -26.09
N GLU A 41 12.27 -32.02 -25.87
CA GLU A 41 12.51 -31.03 -26.92
C GLU A 41 14.00 -30.94 -27.27
N ALA A 42 14.90 -31.03 -26.29
CA ALA A 42 16.34 -30.89 -26.46
C ALA A 42 17.07 -32.12 -27.03
N ALA A 43 16.48 -33.32 -26.97
CA ALA A 43 17.09 -34.56 -27.46
C ALA A 43 16.30 -35.14 -28.65
N PRO A 44 16.76 -34.97 -29.92
CA PRO A 44 16.07 -35.51 -31.10
C PRO A 44 16.15 -37.04 -31.20
N SER A 45 16.96 -37.69 -30.35
CA SER A 45 17.14 -39.14 -30.31
C SER A 45 16.08 -39.89 -29.49
N SER A 46 15.21 -39.20 -28.76
CA SER A 46 14.08 -39.82 -28.05
C SER A 46 12.82 -39.68 -28.89
N SER A 47 12.35 -40.80 -29.45
CA SER A 47 11.17 -40.89 -30.32
C SER A 47 9.84 -40.73 -29.54
N SER A 48 9.73 -39.71 -28.68
CA SER A 48 8.44 -39.40 -28.09
C SER A 48 7.51 -38.93 -29.20
N SER A 49 6.45 -39.70 -29.42
CA SER A 49 5.47 -39.41 -30.46
C SER A 49 4.72 -38.11 -30.10
N ILE A 50 4.28 -37.34 -31.10
CA ILE A 50 3.44 -36.14 -30.89
C ILE A 50 2.31 -36.37 -29.86
N PRO A 51 1.56 -37.49 -29.87
CA PRO A 51 0.53 -37.74 -28.86
C PRO A 51 1.07 -37.90 -27.43
N GLU A 52 2.28 -38.43 -27.23
CA GLU A 52 2.91 -38.51 -25.90
C GLU A 52 3.27 -37.12 -25.35
N LYS A 53 3.73 -36.21 -26.21
CA LYS A 53 4.00 -34.82 -25.82
C LYS A 53 2.72 -34.07 -25.45
N LEU A 54 1.64 -34.28 -26.20
CA LEU A 54 0.33 -33.70 -25.91
C LEU A 54 -0.28 -34.26 -24.62
N ASN A 55 -0.13 -35.56 -24.38
CA ASN A 55 -0.55 -36.17 -23.11
C ASN A 55 0.25 -35.59 -21.93
N GLY A 56 1.57 -35.45 -22.04
CA GLY A 56 2.38 -34.83 -20.98
C GLY A 56 1.98 -33.38 -20.69
N LEU A 57 1.59 -32.61 -21.71
CA LEU A 57 1.07 -31.25 -21.53
C LEU A 57 -0.29 -31.24 -20.84
N ARG A 58 -1.16 -32.20 -21.18
CA ARG A 58 -2.46 -32.37 -20.52
C ARG A 58 -2.29 -32.73 -19.04
N ASP A 59 -1.40 -33.67 -18.72
CA ASP A 59 -1.12 -34.08 -17.34
C ASP A 59 -0.57 -32.90 -16.53
N LEU A 60 0.31 -32.08 -17.13
CA LEU A 60 0.80 -30.85 -16.49
C LEU A 60 -0.35 -29.86 -16.23
N TYR A 61 -1.25 -29.69 -17.19
CA TYR A 61 -2.40 -28.80 -17.04
C TYR A 61 -3.32 -29.25 -15.90
N GLU A 62 -3.68 -30.54 -15.84
CA GLU A 62 -4.52 -31.09 -14.76
C GLU A 62 -3.86 -30.92 -13.38
N LEU A 63 -2.53 -31.02 -13.31
CA LEU A 63 -1.78 -30.87 -12.06
C LEU A 63 -1.67 -29.41 -11.60
N VAL A 64 -1.49 -28.47 -12.54
CA VAL A 64 -1.54 -27.02 -12.27
C VAL A 64 -2.95 -26.56 -11.87
N ASP A 65 -3.98 -27.07 -12.54
CA ASP A 65 -5.37 -26.78 -12.20
C ASP A 65 -5.71 -27.28 -10.79
N SER A 66 -5.32 -28.53 -10.46
CA SER A 66 -5.46 -29.09 -9.10
C SER A 66 -4.72 -28.26 -8.05
N TRP A 67 -3.54 -27.72 -8.38
CA TRP A 67 -2.77 -26.86 -7.50
C TRP A 67 -3.42 -25.48 -7.29
N LEU A 68 -4.00 -24.89 -8.34
CA LEU A 68 -4.74 -23.63 -8.27
C LEU A 68 -6.06 -23.78 -7.50
N GLN A 69 -6.71 -24.94 -7.59
CA GLN A 69 -7.93 -25.25 -6.85
C GLN A 69 -7.67 -25.45 -5.35
N LEU A 70 -6.42 -25.62 -4.92
CA LEU A 70 -6.08 -25.85 -3.53
C LEU A 70 -6.43 -24.62 -2.66
N PRO A 71 -7.11 -24.78 -1.51
CA PRO A 71 -7.54 -23.66 -0.67
C PRO A 71 -6.38 -22.76 -0.20
N SER A 72 -5.21 -23.34 0.04
CA SER A 72 -4.01 -22.58 0.42
C SER A 72 -3.55 -21.64 -0.70
N THR A 73 -3.64 -22.09 -1.96
CA THR A 73 -3.23 -21.33 -3.14
C THR A 73 -4.23 -20.21 -3.41
N GLN A 74 -5.54 -20.52 -3.34
CA GLN A 74 -6.60 -19.52 -3.48
C GLN A 74 -6.54 -18.46 -2.38
N ASN A 75 -6.33 -18.88 -1.12
CA ASN A 75 -6.20 -17.95 0.00
C ASN A 75 -4.96 -17.06 -0.14
N SER A 76 -3.83 -17.60 -0.60
CA SER A 76 -2.63 -16.80 -0.86
C SER A 76 -2.86 -15.80 -2.00
N LEU A 77 -3.52 -16.22 -3.07
CA LEU A 77 -3.85 -15.34 -4.20
C LEU A 77 -4.80 -14.22 -3.76
N ALA A 78 -5.86 -14.55 -3.01
CA ALA A 78 -6.80 -13.57 -2.45
C ALA A 78 -6.13 -12.62 -1.45
N GLN A 79 -5.21 -13.11 -0.60
CA GLN A 79 -4.45 -12.25 0.29
C GLN A 79 -3.52 -11.29 -0.44
N ASN A 80 -2.92 -11.70 -1.57
CA ASN A 80 -2.15 -10.79 -2.40
C ASN A 80 -3.03 -9.68 -2.99
N CYS A 81 -4.28 -9.97 -3.36
CA CYS A 81 -5.25 -8.94 -3.76
C CYS A 81 -5.52 -7.93 -2.62
N ASN A 82 -5.72 -8.42 -1.40
CA ASN A 82 -5.92 -7.56 -0.23
C ASN A 82 -4.67 -6.71 0.10
N HIS A 83 -3.48 -7.24 -0.13
CA HIS A 83 -2.23 -6.49 0.04
C HIS A 83 -2.15 -5.29 -0.92
N ASN A 84 -2.61 -5.47 -2.16
CA ASN A 84 -2.70 -4.38 -3.13
C ASN A 84 -3.68 -3.28 -2.69
N GLU A 85 -4.79 -3.62 -2.04
CA GLU A 85 -5.74 -2.64 -1.51
C GLU A 85 -5.15 -1.82 -0.36
N LEU A 86 -4.46 -2.46 0.58
CA LEU A 86 -3.79 -1.78 1.68
C LEU A 86 -2.67 -0.86 1.19
N LEU A 87 -1.90 -1.31 0.20
CA LEU A 87 -0.88 -0.49 -0.45
C LEU A 87 -1.50 0.72 -1.16
N ASN A 88 -2.59 0.51 -1.91
CA ASN A 88 -3.32 1.57 -2.59
C ASN A 88 -3.90 2.59 -1.59
N GLY A 89 -4.45 2.13 -0.46
CA GLY A 89 -4.90 3.00 0.63
C GLY A 89 -3.75 3.83 1.24
N SER A 90 -2.59 3.21 1.44
CA SER A 90 -1.39 3.89 1.96
C SER A 90 -0.86 4.96 0.99
N LEU A 91 -0.91 4.68 -0.31
CA LEU A 91 -0.52 5.64 -1.35
C LEU A 91 -1.45 6.86 -1.35
N ARG A 92 -2.77 6.65 -1.32
CA ARG A 92 -3.75 7.74 -1.23
C ARG A 92 -3.55 8.61 0.02
N LEU A 93 -3.21 8.00 1.16
CA LEU A 93 -2.91 8.75 2.38
C LEU A 93 -1.66 9.62 2.19
N LEU A 94 -0.61 9.08 1.56
CA LEU A 94 0.60 9.84 1.27
C LEU A 94 0.32 11.03 0.34
N ASP A 95 -0.55 10.86 -0.66
CA ASP A 95 -0.97 11.93 -1.55
C ASP A 95 -1.70 13.05 -0.78
N VAL A 96 -2.66 12.69 0.09
CA VAL A 96 -3.38 13.65 0.94
C VAL A 96 -2.41 14.37 1.89
N CYS A 97 -1.45 13.65 2.49
CA CYS A 97 -0.40 14.25 3.31
C CYS A 97 0.50 15.21 2.51
N GLY A 98 0.81 14.87 1.26
CA GLY A 98 1.52 15.76 0.32
C GLY A 98 0.76 17.05 0.08
N LEU A 99 -0.52 16.95 -0.29
CA LEU A 99 -1.40 18.11 -0.49
C LEU A 99 -1.52 18.97 0.77
N ALA A 100 -1.67 18.35 1.94
CA ALA A 100 -1.75 19.06 3.22
C ALA A 100 -0.44 19.81 3.54
N LYS A 101 0.71 19.18 3.29
CA LYS A 101 2.02 19.81 3.45
C LYS A 101 2.17 21.01 2.52
N ASP A 102 1.80 20.87 1.25
CA ASP A 102 1.92 21.94 0.26
C ASP A 102 1.01 23.11 0.61
N ALA A 103 -0.24 22.84 1.03
CA ALA A 103 -1.15 23.86 1.52
C ALA A 103 -0.61 24.60 2.77
N LEU A 104 0.03 23.87 3.68
CA LEU A 104 0.66 24.47 4.86
C LEU A 104 1.86 25.34 4.48
N LEU A 105 2.68 24.91 3.52
CA LEU A 105 3.80 25.68 3.00
C LEU A 105 3.32 26.97 2.32
N GLN A 106 2.26 26.89 1.52
CA GLN A 106 1.63 28.06 0.90
C GLN A 106 1.11 29.03 1.95
N ALA A 107 0.35 28.55 2.94
CA ALA A 107 -0.18 29.39 4.01
C ALA A 107 0.93 30.08 4.83
N LYS A 108 2.07 29.39 5.04
CA LYS A 108 3.25 29.96 5.68
C LYS A 108 3.84 31.09 4.84
N GLU A 109 4.00 30.89 3.53
CA GLU A 109 4.51 31.91 2.62
C GLU A 109 3.60 33.14 2.60
N ASP A 110 2.29 32.95 2.46
CA ASP A 110 1.32 34.04 2.42
C ASP A 110 1.30 34.85 3.73
N THR A 111 1.45 34.18 4.87
CA THR A 111 1.59 34.84 6.18
C THR A 111 2.87 35.68 6.25
N GLN A 112 3.99 35.19 5.72
CA GLN A 112 5.26 35.93 5.68
C GLN A 112 5.19 37.13 4.73
N GLN A 113 4.57 36.96 3.55
CA GLN A 113 4.33 38.06 2.61
C GLN A 113 3.47 39.14 3.28
N LEU A 114 2.38 38.76 3.95
CA LEU A 114 1.51 39.69 4.68
C LEU A 114 2.28 40.44 5.78
N GLN A 115 3.10 39.74 6.57
CA GLN A 115 3.94 40.38 7.58
C GLN A 115 4.91 41.39 6.95
N SER A 116 5.49 41.06 5.79
CA SER A 116 6.39 41.96 5.05
C SER A 116 5.65 43.22 4.59
N VAL A 117 4.44 43.08 4.05
CA VAL A 117 3.58 44.22 3.67
C VAL A 117 3.26 45.09 4.88
N PHE A 118 2.88 44.49 6.01
CA PHE A 118 2.61 45.22 7.25
C PHE A 118 3.83 45.98 7.78
N ARG A 119 5.03 45.38 7.74
CA ARG A 119 6.27 46.06 8.13
C ARG A 119 6.60 47.26 7.24
N ARG A 120 6.20 47.25 5.97
CA ARG A 120 6.47 48.34 5.01
C ARG A 120 5.42 49.46 5.06
N ARG A 121 4.17 49.17 5.40
CA ARG A 121 3.10 50.19 5.53
C ARG A 121 3.00 50.68 6.98
N ARG A 122 3.57 51.85 7.27
CA ARG A 122 3.40 52.55 8.56
C ARG A 122 2.55 53.80 8.31
N GLY A 123 1.24 53.78 8.59
CA GLY A 123 0.50 55.06 8.63
C GLY A 123 -1.04 55.15 8.52
N ASP A 124 -1.84 54.13 8.19
CA ASP A 124 -3.31 54.31 8.07
C ASP A 124 -4.13 53.14 8.65
N ASP A 125 -4.71 53.34 9.83
CA ASP A 125 -5.44 52.34 10.63
C ASP A 125 -6.80 51.93 10.01
N ALA A 126 -7.40 52.77 9.16
CA ALA A 126 -8.75 52.52 8.62
C ALA A 126 -8.77 51.57 7.40
N GLY A 127 -7.70 51.54 6.59
CA GLY A 127 -7.57 50.58 5.47
C GLY A 127 -7.23 49.16 5.96
N PHE A 128 -6.54 49.08 7.09
CA PHE A 128 -5.99 47.86 7.68
C PHE A 128 -7.05 46.82 8.09
N VAL A 129 -8.16 47.25 8.69
CA VAL A 129 -9.22 46.35 9.18
C VAL A 129 -10.00 45.70 8.03
N ASN A 130 -10.19 46.44 6.93
CA ASN A 130 -10.95 45.97 5.78
C ASN A 130 -10.13 44.99 4.93
N GLU A 131 -8.82 45.23 4.78
CA GLU A 131 -7.91 44.35 4.04
C GLU A 131 -7.67 43.02 4.77
N ALA A 132 -7.50 43.04 6.09
CA ALA A 132 -7.42 41.83 6.91
C ALA A 132 -8.72 40.99 6.88
N LYS A 133 -9.88 41.64 6.82
CA LYS A 133 -11.18 40.97 6.61
C LYS A 133 -11.29 40.32 5.23
N CYS A 134 -10.92 41.04 4.17
CA CYS A 134 -10.91 40.51 2.81
C CYS A 134 -9.98 39.30 2.70
N HIS A 135 -8.77 39.38 3.26
CA HIS A 135 -7.83 38.26 3.26
C HIS A 135 -8.35 37.05 4.04
N ARG A 136 -8.95 37.26 5.22
CA ARG A 136 -9.58 36.16 5.99
C ARG A 136 -10.69 35.48 5.19
N LEU A 137 -11.49 36.23 4.44
CA LEU A 137 -12.56 35.68 3.60
C LEU A 137 -11.99 34.92 2.39
N ILE A 138 -10.94 35.42 1.75
CA ILE A 138 -10.27 34.74 0.63
C ILE A 138 -9.67 33.40 1.06
N PHE A 139 -9.10 33.31 2.26
CA PHE A 139 -8.49 32.08 2.76
C PHE A 139 -9.48 31.10 3.40
N SER A 140 -10.45 31.58 4.17
CA SER A 140 -11.36 30.70 4.93
C SER A 140 -12.53 30.17 4.10
N ASN A 141 -12.99 30.89 3.07
CA ASN A 141 -14.12 30.45 2.26
C ASN A 141 -13.84 29.22 1.38
N PRO A 142 -12.70 29.10 0.68
CA PRO A 142 -12.39 27.93 -0.15
C PRO A 142 -12.18 26.67 0.69
N ILE A 143 -11.48 26.79 1.83
CA ILE A 143 -11.25 25.68 2.77
C ILE A 143 -12.60 25.18 3.33
N ARG A 144 -13.49 26.10 3.72
CA ARG A 144 -14.83 25.75 4.19
C ARG A 144 -15.68 25.09 3.11
N ALA A 145 -15.59 25.54 1.86
CA ALA A 145 -16.32 24.95 0.73
C ALA A 145 -15.79 23.54 0.36
N ALA A 146 -14.47 23.33 0.41
CA ALA A 146 -13.86 22.02 0.19
C ALA A 146 -14.27 21.02 1.29
N LEU A 147 -14.30 21.43 2.57
CA LEU A 147 -14.78 20.60 3.68
C LEU A 147 -16.26 20.25 3.55
N ALA A 148 -17.12 21.20 3.15
CA ALA A 148 -18.55 20.95 2.93
C ALA A 148 -18.81 20.00 1.75
N SER A 149 -17.97 20.04 0.72
CA SER A 149 -18.07 19.16 -0.45
C SER A 149 -17.67 17.72 -0.15
N LEU A 150 -16.81 17.50 0.84
CA LEU A 150 -16.45 16.17 1.35
C LEU A 150 -17.56 15.56 2.22
N ASP A 151 -18.34 16.39 2.92
CA ASP A 151 -19.47 15.96 3.76
C ASP A 151 -20.71 15.62 2.92
N GLY A 152 -20.95 16.37 1.84
CA GLY A 152 -22.05 16.12 0.89
C GLY A 152 -21.84 14.93 -0.05
N ALA A 153 -20.60 14.47 -0.24
CA ALA A 153 -20.28 13.30 -1.06
C ALA A 153 -20.51 11.95 -0.33
N ASN A 154 -20.99 11.98 0.92
CA ASN A 154 -21.18 10.81 1.78
C ASN A 154 -22.62 10.65 2.29
N GLN A 155 -23.61 11.20 1.58
CA GLN A 155 -25.03 10.87 1.77
C GLN A 155 -25.50 9.90 0.67
N PRO A 156 -26.21 8.80 1.04
CA PRO A 156 -26.72 7.81 0.08
C PRO A 156 -27.80 8.37 -0.85
#